data_AF-A0A7S2DTR0-F1
#
_entry.id   AF-A0A7S2DTR0-F1
#
_cell.length_a   1.000
_cell.length_b   1.000
_cell.length_c   1.000
_cell.angle_alpha   90.00
_cell.angle_beta   90.00
_cell.angle_gamma   90.00
#
_symmetry.space_group_name_H-M   'P 1'
#
loop_
_entity.id
_entity.type
_entity.pdbx_description
1 polymer ?
#
loop_
_entity_poly.entity_id
_entity_poly.type
_entity_poly.pdbx_seq_one_letter_code
_entity_poly.pdbx_strand_id
1 'polypeptide(L)'
;PRTEVALTDTRTRSNLPANHSSTVVADVREFRSSLPSFLHEEGLRLDAVTLLVGDFIVTPHICVERKALGDLFQSLNSGRLYNQAAAMCKAYRSPALLIEFAAERAFMLQAPGDIRETM
;
A
#
# COMPACT_ATOMS: atom_id res chain seq x y z
N PRO A 1 -52.53 -26.77 15.20
CA PRO A 1 -52.02 -26.20 13.91
C PRO A 1 -50.50 -26.07 13.94
N ARG A 2 -49.85 -26.70 12.96
CA ARG A 2 -48.40 -26.85 12.80
C ARG A 2 -47.75 -25.60 12.21
N THR A 3 -46.42 -25.52 12.40
CA THR A 3 -45.39 -24.75 11.64
C THR A 3 -45.42 -23.23 11.88
N GLU A 4 -44.31 -22.54 12.16
CA GLU A 4 -42.99 -22.62 11.51
C GLU A 4 -41.86 -22.10 12.43
N VAL A 5 -40.72 -22.78 12.41
CA VAL A 5 -39.48 -22.39 13.11
C VAL A 5 -38.64 -21.57 12.13
N ALA A 6 -38.45 -20.29 12.40
CA ALA A 6 -37.44 -19.49 11.71
C ALA A 6 -36.13 -19.53 12.53
N LEU A 7 -35.17 -20.34 12.07
CA LEU A 7 -33.76 -20.14 12.38
C LEU A 7 -33.26 -18.94 11.56
N THR A 8 -32.80 -17.88 12.24
CA THR A 8 -31.84 -16.95 11.62
C THR A 8 -30.91 -16.36 12.68
N ASP A 9 -29.73 -16.97 12.71
CA ASP A 9 -28.39 -16.44 13.02
C ASP A 9 -28.25 -15.35 14.10
N THR A 10 -27.82 -15.81 15.26
CA THR A 10 -27.01 -15.07 16.23
C THR A 10 -25.75 -14.48 15.58
N ARG A 11 -25.66 -13.16 15.50
CA ARG A 11 -24.41 -12.40 15.73
C ARG A 11 -24.75 -10.94 16.01
N THR A 12 -24.92 -10.69 17.31
CA THR A 12 -24.56 -9.46 18.01
C THR A 12 -23.76 -8.50 17.15
N ARG A 13 -24.39 -7.40 16.73
CA ARG A 13 -23.69 -6.16 16.35
C ARG A 13 -22.92 -5.71 17.60
N SER A 14 -21.70 -6.22 17.74
CA SER A 14 -20.75 -5.76 18.72
C SER A 14 -20.64 -4.24 18.58
N ASN A 15 -20.71 -3.53 19.71
CA ASN A 15 -20.09 -2.22 19.89
C ASN A 15 -18.74 -2.20 19.17
N LEU A 16 -18.67 -1.65 17.95
CA LEU A 16 -17.39 -1.21 17.41
C LEU A 16 -17.15 0.20 17.98
N PRO A 17 -16.00 0.44 18.63
CA PRO A 17 -15.66 1.76 19.15
C PRO A 17 -15.64 2.79 18.01
N ALA A 18 -15.88 4.04 18.38
CA ALA A 18 -15.99 5.21 17.50
C ALA A 18 -15.02 5.17 16.31
N ASN A 19 -15.55 5.54 15.14
CA ASN A 19 -14.89 5.76 13.86
C ASN A 19 -13.44 6.29 14.02
N HIS A 20 -12.47 5.38 14.12
CA HIS A 20 -11.06 5.73 14.08
C HIS A 20 -10.72 5.98 12.61
N SER A 21 -10.95 7.21 12.13
CA SER A 21 -10.44 7.63 10.82
C SER A 21 -8.91 7.48 10.85
N SER A 22 -8.42 6.40 10.24
CA SER A 22 -6.98 6.10 10.23
C SER A 22 -6.31 7.16 9.38
N THR A 23 -5.36 7.89 9.96
CA THR A 23 -4.64 8.97 9.28
C THR A 23 -3.35 8.42 8.70
N VAL A 24 -3.11 8.68 7.42
CA VAL A 24 -1.85 8.38 6.73
C VAL A 24 -1.16 9.69 6.39
N VAL A 25 0.12 9.81 6.69
CA VAL A 25 0.92 10.96 6.24
C VAL A 25 1.46 10.62 4.86
N ALA A 26 1.24 11.50 3.89
CA ALA A 26 1.67 11.32 2.51
C ALA A 26 2.65 12.44 2.12
N ASP A 27 3.70 12.09 1.39
CA ASP A 27 4.62 13.05 0.83
C ASP A 27 3.89 13.95 -0.18
N VAL A 28 4.09 15.26 -0.11
CA VAL A 28 3.46 16.24 -1.03
C VAL A 28 3.70 15.92 -2.51
N ARG A 29 4.83 15.29 -2.86
CA ARG A 29 5.16 14.90 -4.24
C ARG A 29 4.28 13.75 -4.74
N GLU A 30 3.77 12.92 -3.83
CA GLU A 30 2.99 11.73 -4.15
C GLU A 30 1.55 12.08 -4.55
N PHE A 31 1.05 13.28 -4.22
CA PHE A 31 -0.22 13.82 -4.70
C PHE A 31 -0.27 14.06 -6.22
N ARG A 32 0.82 13.78 -6.94
CA ARG A 32 0.85 13.73 -8.41
C ARG A 32 0.40 12.39 -8.97
N SER A 33 0.25 11.36 -8.13
CA SER A 33 -0.29 10.06 -8.50
C SER A 33 -1.78 9.93 -8.14
N SER A 34 -2.42 8.84 -8.58
CA SER A 34 -3.81 8.53 -8.27
C SER A 34 -4.01 7.95 -6.86
N LEU A 35 -2.96 7.42 -6.23
CA LEU A 35 -3.09 6.66 -4.98
C LEU A 35 -3.62 7.52 -3.81
N PRO A 36 -3.15 8.76 -3.57
CA PRO A 36 -3.72 9.60 -2.52
C PRO A 36 -5.22 9.86 -2.69
N SER A 37 -5.69 10.09 -3.93
CA SER A 37 -7.13 10.26 -4.20
C SER A 37 -7.91 9.00 -3.86
N PHE A 38 -7.44 7.83 -4.29
CA PHE A 38 -8.07 6.54 -3.98
C PHE A 38 -8.15 6.27 -2.47
N LEU A 39 -7.06 6.50 -1.73
CA LEU A 39 -7.04 6.31 -0.26
C LEU A 39 -8.05 7.23 0.44
N HIS A 40 -8.21 8.47 -0.06
CA HIS A 40 -9.17 9.40 0.48
C HIS A 40 -10.63 8.96 0.23
N GLU A 41 -10.92 8.45 -0.97
CA GLU A 41 -12.24 7.89 -1.33
C GLU A 41 -12.61 6.70 -0.44
N GLU A 42 -11.63 5.89 -0.03
CA GLU A 42 -11.79 4.78 0.92
C GLU A 42 -11.93 5.22 2.39
N GLY A 43 -12.04 6.53 2.65
CA GLY A 43 -12.30 7.09 3.98
C GLY A 43 -11.07 7.26 4.86
N LEU A 44 -9.86 7.16 4.31
CA LEU A 44 -8.63 7.50 5.03
C LEU A 44 -8.41 9.00 5.05
N ARG A 45 -7.94 9.52 6.18
CA ARG A 45 -7.52 10.91 6.31
C ARG A 45 -6.06 11.02 5.84
N LEU A 46 -5.77 11.96 4.95
CA LEU A 46 -4.42 12.19 4.46
C LEU A 46 -3.87 13.51 4.98
N ASP A 47 -2.70 13.46 5.62
CA ASP A 47 -1.92 14.65 5.97
C ASP A 47 -0.77 14.80 4.97
N ALA A 48 -0.79 15.90 4.20
CA ALA A 48 0.24 16.21 3.23
C ALA A 48 1.43 16.89 3.91
N VAL A 49 2.59 16.23 3.92
CA VAL A 49 3.82 16.72 4.55
C VAL A 49 5.00 16.48 3.61
N THR A 50 6.03 17.32 3.63
CA THR A 50 7.28 17.00 2.91
C THR A 50 8.09 16.01 3.74
N LEU A 51 8.18 14.77 3.28
CA LEU A 51 8.92 13.70 3.94
C LEU A 51 10.37 13.66 3.45
N LEU A 52 11.29 13.44 4.38
CA LEU A 52 12.71 13.23 4.06
C LEU A 52 12.97 11.78 3.61
N VAL A 53 12.15 10.83 4.04
CA VAL A 53 12.32 9.38 3.80
C VAL A 53 10.95 8.73 3.62
N GLY A 54 10.77 8.01 2.51
CA GLY A 54 9.52 7.34 2.12
C GLY A 54 8.49 8.29 1.50
N ASP A 55 7.45 7.71 0.92
CA ASP A 55 6.34 8.43 0.28
C ASP A 55 5.08 8.44 1.16
N PHE A 56 4.89 7.41 2.00
CA PHE A 56 3.81 7.35 2.98
C PHE A 56 4.30 6.87 4.34
N ILE A 57 3.67 7.37 5.39
CA ILE A 57 3.83 6.87 6.76
C ILE A 57 2.45 6.42 7.24
N VAL A 58 2.28 5.09 7.34
CA VAL A 58 1.01 4.46 7.74
C VAL A 58 0.85 4.46 9.25
N THR A 59 1.98 4.28 9.96
CA THR A 59 2.09 4.38 11.41
C THR A 59 3.47 4.95 11.74
N PRO A 60 3.74 5.40 12.98
CA PRO A 60 5.08 5.87 13.37
C PRO A 60 6.22 4.86 13.13
N HIS A 61 5.91 3.60 12.86
CA HIS A 61 6.89 2.53 12.64
C HIS A 61 6.97 2.02 11.21
N ILE A 62 5.99 2.36 10.37
CA ILE A 62 5.83 1.81 9.01
C ILE A 62 5.91 2.96 8.01
N CYS A 63 6.97 2.96 7.20
CA CYS A 63 7.07 3.78 6.02
C CYS A 63 6.89 2.95 4.75
N VAL A 64 6.35 3.57 3.72
CA VAL A 64 6.16 2.96 2.39
C VAL A 64 6.83 3.85 1.36
N GLU A 65 7.66 3.25 0.52
CA GLU A 65 8.09 3.82 -0.76
C GLU A 65 7.21 3.21 -1.84
N ARG A 66 6.59 4.04 -2.69
CA ARG A 66 5.80 3.60 -3.83
C ARG A 66 6.64 3.63 -5.10
N LYS A 67 6.52 2.59 -5.92
CA LYS A 67 7.16 2.52 -7.23
C LYS A 67 6.21 2.00 -8.29
N ALA A 68 5.99 2.80 -9.32
CA ALA A 68 5.45 2.28 -10.57
C ALA A 68 6.50 1.39 -11.25
N LEU A 69 6.06 0.42 -12.06
CA LEU A 69 6.95 -0.57 -12.68
C LEU A 69 8.10 0.06 -13.51
N GLY A 70 7.82 1.12 -14.27
CA GLY A 70 8.85 1.83 -15.04
C GLY A 70 9.93 2.47 -14.16
N ASP A 71 9.51 3.14 -13.09
CA ASP A 71 10.42 3.75 -12.11
C ASP A 71 11.19 2.71 -11.31
N LEU A 72 10.60 1.53 -11.10
CA LEU A 72 11.25 0.42 -10.42
C LEU A 72 12.48 -0.04 -11.19
N PHE A 73 12.33 -0.39 -12.48
CA PHE A 73 13.46 -0.80 -13.32
C PHE A 73 14.55 0.27 -13.37
N GLN A 74 14.16 1.53 -13.57
CA GLN A 74 15.11 2.62 -13.68
C GLN A 74 15.85 2.88 -12.35
N SER A 75 15.15 2.74 -11.22
CA SER A 75 15.72 2.93 -9.89
C SER A 75 16.64 1.79 -9.46
N LEU A 76 16.34 0.55 -9.87
CA LEU A 76 17.22 -0.60 -9.69
C LEU A 76 18.50 -0.44 -10.51
N ASN A 77 18.38 -0.13 -11.80
CA ASN A 77 19.54 0.02 -12.70
C ASN A 77 20.49 1.16 -12.26
N SER A 78 19.95 2.24 -11.70
CA SER A 78 20.74 3.36 -11.20
C SER A 78 21.25 3.18 -9.75
N GLY A 79 20.84 2.11 -9.05
CA GLY A 79 21.10 1.94 -7.62
C GLY A 79 20.32 2.90 -6.71
N ARG A 80 19.46 3.77 -7.27
CA ARG A 80 18.65 4.72 -6.52
C ARG A 80 17.76 4.04 -5.48
N LEU A 81 17.13 2.92 -5.85
CA LEU A 81 16.24 2.19 -4.94
C LEU A 81 16.99 1.66 -3.71
N TYR A 82 18.23 1.20 -3.89
CA TYR A 82 19.05 0.73 -2.78
C TYR A 82 19.27 1.83 -1.73
N ASN A 83 19.61 3.04 -2.17
CA ASN A 83 19.82 4.17 -1.27
C ASN A 83 18.52 4.56 -0.55
N GLN A 84 17.38 4.54 -1.26
CA GLN A 84 16.07 4.80 -0.66
C GLN A 84 15.73 3.74 0.40
N ALA A 85 15.88 2.45 0.08
CA ALA A 85 15.63 1.35 1.00
C ALA A 85 16.55 1.40 2.22
N ALA A 86 17.84 1.70 2.05
CA ALA A 86 18.79 1.85 3.15
C ALA A 86 18.40 3.00 4.09
N ALA A 87 17.95 4.14 3.54
CA ALA A 87 17.46 5.26 4.34
C ALA A 87 16.18 4.88 5.12
N MET A 88 15.25 4.19 4.48
CA MET A 88 14.04 3.67 5.13
C MET A 88 14.35 2.70 6.27
N CYS A 89 15.21 1.70 6.05
CA CYS A 89 15.63 0.73 7.06
C CYS A 89 16.34 1.37 8.26
N LYS A 90 16.99 2.53 8.07
CA LYS A 90 17.61 3.29 9.16
C LYS A 90 16.60 4.09 9.96
N ALA A 91 15.56 4.62 9.32
CA ALA A 91 14.59 5.53 9.92
C ALA A 91 13.38 4.82 10.55
N TYR A 92 12.97 3.67 10.00
CA TYR A 92 11.73 2.99 10.39
C TYR A 92 11.96 1.51 10.70
N ARG A 93 11.14 0.99 11.62
CA ARG A 93 11.19 -0.42 12.05
C ARG A 93 10.70 -1.37 10.96
N SER A 94 9.69 -0.94 10.19
CA SER A 94 9.04 -1.76 9.16
C SER A 94 8.95 -0.98 7.86
N PRO A 95 10.05 -0.88 7.10
CA PRO A 95 10.02 -0.29 5.77
C PRO A 95 9.33 -1.24 4.77
N ALA A 96 8.51 -0.69 3.90
CA ALA A 96 7.82 -1.43 2.85
C ALA A 96 8.01 -0.78 1.48
N LEU A 97 8.12 -1.61 0.44
CA LEU A 97 8.11 -1.18 -0.96
C LEU A 97 6.77 -1.59 -1.58
N LEU A 98 5.97 -0.61 -1.98
CA LEU A 98 4.72 -0.83 -2.70
C LEU A 98 5.01 -0.74 -4.20
N ILE A 99 4.92 -1.88 -4.89
CA ILE A 99 5.07 -1.96 -6.35
C ILE A 99 3.70 -1.91 -7.00
N GLU A 100 3.47 -0.91 -7.85
CA GLU A 100 2.22 -0.72 -8.56
C GLU A 100 2.31 -1.18 -10.02
N PHE A 101 1.30 -1.94 -10.45
CA PHE A 101 1.16 -2.45 -11.80
C PHE A 101 0.02 -1.73 -12.52
N ALA A 102 0.18 -1.49 -13.82
CA ALA A 102 -0.92 -0.99 -14.65
C ALA A 102 -1.96 -2.09 -14.86
N ALA A 103 -3.24 -1.73 -14.91
CA ALA A 103 -4.36 -2.68 -15.06
C ALA A 103 -4.24 -3.54 -16.32
N GLU A 104 -3.64 -3.01 -17.40
CA GLU A 104 -3.41 -3.75 -18.66
C GLU A 104 -2.30 -4.82 -18.56
N ARG A 105 -1.54 -4.87 -17.46
CA ARG A 105 -0.48 -5.86 -17.23
C ARG A 105 -0.67 -6.50 -15.87
N ALA A 106 -1.62 -7.42 -15.78
CA ALA A 106 -1.80 -8.24 -14.59
C ALA A 106 -0.48 -8.95 -14.25
N PHE A 107 -0.08 -8.84 -12.98
CA PHE A 107 1.11 -9.48 -12.46
C PHE A 107 1.04 -11.01 -12.65
N MET A 108 2.00 -11.54 -13.39
CA MET A 108 2.32 -12.97 -13.39
C MET A 108 3.68 -13.09 -12.69
N LEU A 109 3.71 -13.62 -11.47
CA LEU A 109 4.97 -14.06 -10.88
C LEU A 109 5.43 -15.27 -11.70
N GLN A 110 6.25 -15.03 -12.73
CA GLN A 110 6.83 -16.11 -13.50
C GLN A 110 7.64 -17.00 -12.56
N ALA A 111 7.43 -18.31 -12.66
CA ALA A 111 8.16 -19.25 -11.82
C ALA A 111 9.66 -19.14 -12.18
N PRO A 112 10.59 -19.45 -11.24
CA PRO A 112 12.03 -19.39 -11.50
C PRO A 112 12.52 -20.20 -12.72
N GLY A 113 11.68 -21.06 -13.32
CA GLY A 113 11.97 -21.81 -14.55
C GLY A 113 11.59 -21.13 -15.86
N ASP A 114 10.75 -20.09 -15.84
CA ASP A 114 10.15 -19.51 -17.07
C ASP A 114 11.06 -18.44 -17.71
N ILE A 115 12.14 -18.03 -17.05
CA ILE A 115 13.11 -17.03 -17.50
C ILE A 115 13.99 -17.49 -18.69
N ARG A 116 13.81 -18.72 -19.19
CA ARG A 116 14.67 -19.32 -20.21
C ARG A 116 14.20 -19.18 -21.67
N GLU A 117 12.99 -18.72 -21.94
CA GLU A 117 12.45 -18.72 -23.32
C GLU A 117 12.43 -17.37 -24.04
N THR A 118 13.00 -16.30 -23.46
CA THR A 118 12.96 -14.97 -24.10
C THR A 118 14.34 -14.39 -24.43
N MET A 119 15.35 -15.23 -24.65
CA MET A 119 16.61 -14.79 -25.28
C MET A 119 16.63 -15.12 -26.77
#